data_AF-A0A7L5FTP5-F1
#
_entry.id   AF-A0A7L5FTP5-F1
#
_cell.length_a   1.000
_cell.length_b   1.000
_cell.length_c   1.000
_cell.angle_alpha   90.00
_cell.angle_beta   90.00
_cell.angle_gamma   90.00
#
_symmetry.space_group_name_H-M   'P 1'
#
loop_
_entity.id
_entity.type
_entity.pdbx_description
1 polymer ?
#
loop_
_entity_poly.entity_id
_entity_poly.type
_entity_poly.pdbx_seq_one_letter_code
_entity_poly.pdbx_strand_id
1 'polypeptide(L)'
;MELTDFFTDYTLRTITLGTAILGAICGMLGSFAVLRKQSLLGDAISHAALPGIALAFLFTGLKDSNVLLLGALISGLIGTVWIHGIVTKTHLKTDTALGLILSLFFGFGELVLSYLKKQPDANQAGLDKYLFGQAATLVESDVMLMVIVTGISLAVMLLFWKEFKLLLFDKNYASTLGFNTRFIDGLISFFIVLAIVIGLQTVGVVLMSAMLLAPAAAARQWTNSLGMMVLLAAVFGMFSGVFGTAISASYNNLSTGPVIVLVAAVFVAISFIFSPGRGILFKQIRLIRNRRDLELKKTLYFMYGIVEKHEDISRPHAIRILNGFQGYTKGTLSALADKHWITIQGQDWSLTEEGFETAQNLYTTNIPES
;
A
#
# COMPACT_ATOMS: atom_id res chain seq x y z
N MET A 1 2.50 6.04 -32.55
CA MET A 1 2.02 4.65 -32.62
C MET A 1 0.54 4.70 -32.35
N GLU A 2 -0.31 4.22 -33.27
CA GLU A 2 -1.75 4.23 -33.05
C GLU A 2 -2.12 3.20 -31.97
N LEU A 3 -3.22 3.43 -31.23
CA LEU A 3 -3.71 2.49 -30.20
C LEU A 3 -4.02 1.09 -30.77
N THR A 4 -4.19 0.99 -32.07
CA THR A 4 -4.40 -0.24 -32.85
C THR A 4 -3.13 -1.10 -32.96
N ASP A 5 -1.93 -0.49 -33.01
CA ASP A 5 -0.64 -1.20 -33.02
C ASP A 5 -0.37 -1.96 -31.71
N PHE A 6 -0.97 -1.50 -30.62
CA PHE A 6 -0.87 -2.11 -29.30
C PHE A 6 -1.52 -3.51 -29.24
N PHE A 7 -2.51 -3.75 -30.11
CA PHE A 7 -3.21 -5.04 -30.20
C PHE A 7 -2.72 -5.93 -31.35
N THR A 8 -2.05 -5.36 -32.36
CA THR A 8 -1.56 -6.10 -33.54
C THR A 8 -0.12 -6.58 -33.40
N ASP A 9 0.73 -5.89 -32.65
CA ASP A 9 2.11 -6.34 -32.43
C ASP A 9 2.16 -7.45 -31.36
N TYR A 10 2.54 -8.64 -31.81
CA TYR A 10 2.69 -9.84 -30.99
C TYR A 10 3.62 -9.62 -29.79
N THR A 11 4.67 -8.82 -29.97
CA THR A 11 5.66 -8.56 -28.91
C THR A 11 5.05 -7.68 -27.83
N LEU A 12 4.40 -6.57 -28.22
CA LEU A 12 3.75 -5.66 -27.27
C LEU A 12 2.60 -6.33 -26.52
N ARG A 13 1.83 -7.20 -27.19
CA ARG A 13 0.78 -7.98 -26.55
C ARG A 13 1.33 -8.92 -25.47
N THR A 14 2.41 -9.64 -25.79
CA THR A 14 3.05 -10.58 -24.86
C THR A 14 3.60 -9.84 -23.63
N ILE A 15 4.31 -8.73 -23.86
CA ILE A 15 4.87 -7.91 -22.77
C ILE A 15 3.75 -7.34 -21.91
N THR A 16 2.70 -6.79 -22.52
CA THR A 16 1.59 -6.18 -21.79
C THR A 16 0.83 -7.20 -20.94
N LEU A 17 0.56 -8.38 -21.48
CA LEU A 17 -0.07 -9.46 -20.72
C LEU A 17 0.83 -9.91 -19.57
N GLY A 18 2.13 -10.12 -19.82
CA GLY A 18 3.10 -10.49 -18.80
C GLY A 18 3.18 -9.47 -17.65
N THR A 19 3.33 -8.18 -17.97
CA THR A 19 3.42 -7.11 -16.96
C THR A 19 2.11 -6.89 -16.23
N ALA A 20 0.96 -7.05 -16.90
CA ALA A 20 -0.37 -6.99 -16.28
C ALA A 20 -0.58 -8.10 -15.25
N ILE A 21 -0.25 -9.35 -15.63
CA ILE A 21 -0.36 -10.52 -14.75
C ILE A 21 0.62 -10.40 -13.58
N LEU A 22 1.86 -10.01 -13.86
CA LEU A 22 2.88 -9.78 -12.85
C LEU A 22 2.43 -8.70 -11.85
N GLY A 23 1.91 -7.58 -12.35
CA GLY A 23 1.36 -6.52 -11.51
C GLY A 23 0.20 -7.03 -10.64
N ALA A 24 -0.69 -7.84 -11.20
CA ALA A 24 -1.82 -8.42 -10.47
C ALA A 24 -1.37 -9.35 -9.33
N ILE A 25 -0.46 -10.29 -9.60
CA ILE A 25 0.06 -11.20 -8.57
C ILE A 25 0.88 -10.46 -7.51
N CYS A 26 1.70 -9.48 -7.90
CA CYS A 26 2.47 -8.66 -6.97
C CYS A 26 1.56 -7.80 -6.08
N GLY A 27 0.50 -7.18 -6.62
CA GLY A 27 -0.47 -6.44 -5.81
C GLY A 27 -1.25 -7.34 -4.84
N MET A 28 -1.70 -8.50 -5.32
CA MET A 28 -2.40 -9.50 -4.51
C MET A 28 -1.55 -10.00 -3.34
N LEU A 29 -0.36 -10.53 -3.61
CA LEU A 29 0.53 -11.07 -2.59
C LEU A 29 1.17 -9.98 -1.72
N GLY A 30 1.47 -8.84 -2.32
CA GLY A 30 1.96 -7.64 -1.63
C GLY A 30 0.98 -7.14 -0.57
N SER A 31 -0.32 -7.35 -0.76
CA SER A 31 -1.33 -7.02 0.25
C SER A 31 -1.10 -7.76 1.57
N PHE A 32 -0.69 -9.02 1.52
CA PHE A 32 -0.33 -9.80 2.70
C PHE A 32 0.98 -9.31 3.32
N ALA A 33 2.00 -9.02 2.50
CA ALA A 33 3.27 -8.48 2.98
C ALA A 33 3.11 -7.13 3.72
N VAL A 34 2.30 -6.22 3.16
CA VAL A 34 1.99 -4.91 3.78
C VAL A 34 1.27 -5.08 5.11
N LEU A 35 0.24 -5.94 5.17
CA LEU A 35 -0.53 -6.14 6.41
C LEU A 35 0.27 -6.83 7.52
N ARG A 36 1.27 -7.64 7.16
CA ARG A 36 2.23 -8.25 8.10
C ARG A 36 3.31 -7.29 8.59
N LYS A 37 3.29 -6.03 8.16
CA LYS A 37 4.33 -5.03 8.44
C LYS A 37 5.71 -5.47 7.95
N GLN A 38 5.73 -6.25 6.87
CA GLN A 38 6.94 -6.78 6.24
C GLN A 38 7.23 -6.02 4.95
N SER A 39 7.35 -4.70 5.04
CA SER A 39 7.52 -3.84 3.86
C SER A 39 8.83 -4.07 3.11
N LEU A 40 9.89 -4.46 3.83
CA LEU A 40 11.22 -4.73 3.27
C LEU A 40 11.40 -6.19 2.84
N LEU A 41 10.37 -7.03 2.96
CA LEU A 41 10.49 -8.45 2.63
C LEU A 41 10.69 -8.68 1.14
N GLY A 42 10.03 -7.89 0.28
CA GLY A 42 10.26 -7.93 -1.16
C GLY A 42 11.71 -7.59 -1.52
N ASP A 43 12.29 -6.60 -0.85
CA ASP A 43 13.66 -6.14 -1.09
C ASP A 43 14.68 -7.19 -0.63
N ALA A 44 14.56 -7.66 0.62
CA ALA A 44 15.44 -8.68 1.17
C ALA A 44 15.44 -9.98 0.36
N ILE A 45 14.27 -10.43 -0.12
CA ILE A 45 14.15 -11.66 -0.93
C ILE A 45 14.71 -11.44 -2.34
N SER A 46 14.47 -10.28 -2.97
CA SER A 46 14.97 -10.02 -4.32
C SER A 46 16.50 -10.02 -4.34
N HIS A 47 17.13 -9.44 -3.32
CA HIS A 47 18.58 -9.48 -3.14
C HIS A 47 19.09 -10.83 -2.64
N ALA A 48 18.29 -11.60 -1.90
CA ALA A 48 18.61 -12.99 -1.57
C ALA A 48 18.56 -13.92 -2.80
N ALA A 49 17.76 -13.58 -3.82
CA ALA A 49 17.69 -14.37 -5.05
C ALA A 49 18.91 -14.18 -5.97
N LEU A 50 19.54 -12.99 -5.97
CA LEU A 50 20.73 -12.67 -6.77
C LEU A 50 21.90 -13.65 -6.65
N PRO A 51 22.41 -13.97 -5.44
CA PRO A 51 23.48 -14.96 -5.30
C PRO A 51 23.05 -16.35 -5.81
N GLY A 52 21.77 -16.68 -5.73
CA GLY A 52 21.22 -17.91 -6.32
C GLY A 52 21.39 -17.97 -7.83
N ILE A 53 21.07 -16.88 -8.54
CA ILE A 53 21.28 -16.77 -9.99
C ILE A 53 22.76 -16.91 -10.33
N ALA A 54 23.61 -16.16 -9.61
CA ALA A 54 25.05 -16.14 -9.85
C ALA A 54 25.69 -17.52 -9.59
N LEU A 55 25.31 -18.21 -8.52
CA LEU A 55 25.78 -19.56 -8.21
C LEU A 55 25.24 -20.60 -9.20
N ALA A 56 23.97 -20.52 -9.60
CA ALA A 56 23.41 -21.44 -10.60
C ALA A 56 24.18 -21.34 -11.93
N PHE A 57 24.48 -20.12 -12.37
CA PHE A 57 25.33 -19.89 -13.54
C PHE A 57 26.75 -20.44 -13.33
N LEU A 58 27.37 -20.19 -12.17
CA LEU A 58 28.72 -20.65 -11.86
C LEU A 58 28.85 -22.18 -11.89
N PHE A 59 27.85 -22.91 -11.37
CA PHE A 59 27.90 -24.37 -11.30
C PHE A 59 27.51 -25.07 -12.59
N THR A 60 26.53 -24.54 -13.33
CA THR A 60 26.03 -25.21 -14.54
C THR A 60 26.72 -24.73 -15.80
N GLY A 61 27.22 -23.49 -15.83
CA GLY A 61 27.69 -22.81 -17.05
C GLY A 61 26.58 -22.59 -18.09
N LEU A 62 25.34 -22.98 -17.80
CA LEU A 62 24.21 -22.90 -18.70
C LEU A 62 23.51 -21.55 -18.54
N LYS A 63 23.13 -20.95 -19.67
CA LYS A 63 22.36 -19.70 -19.74
C LYS A 63 20.84 -19.94 -19.75
N ASP A 64 20.41 -21.14 -19.35
CA ASP A 64 19.00 -21.50 -19.36
C ASP A 64 18.26 -20.72 -18.26
N SER A 65 17.27 -19.92 -18.68
CA SER A 65 16.40 -19.12 -17.84
C SER A 65 15.81 -19.94 -16.69
N ASN A 66 15.40 -21.19 -16.96
CA ASN A 66 14.76 -22.05 -15.96
C ASN A 66 15.74 -22.46 -14.84
N VAL A 67 16.98 -22.76 -15.19
CA VAL A 67 18.03 -23.15 -14.22
C VAL A 67 18.39 -21.97 -13.34
N LEU A 68 18.53 -20.78 -13.93
CA LEU A 68 18.81 -19.54 -13.21
C LEU A 68 17.67 -19.15 -12.25
N LEU A 69 16.42 -19.26 -12.70
CA LEU A 69 15.23 -19.01 -11.87
C LEU A 69 15.10 -20.04 -10.74
N LEU A 70 15.45 -21.30 -10.98
CA LEU A 70 15.51 -22.32 -9.92
C LEU A 70 16.57 -21.96 -8.86
N GLY A 71 17.75 -21.49 -9.27
CA GLY A 71 18.77 -20.98 -8.36
C GLY A 71 18.29 -19.81 -7.52
N ALA A 72 17.64 -18.83 -8.17
CA ALA A 72 16.99 -17.71 -7.50
C ALA A 72 15.95 -18.15 -6.47
N LEU A 73 15.09 -19.10 -6.83
CA LEU A 73 14.05 -19.64 -5.94
C LEU A 73 14.66 -20.33 -4.73
N ILE A 74 15.65 -21.19 -4.92
CA ILE A 74 16.31 -21.90 -3.81
C ILE A 74 16.96 -20.90 -2.86
N SER A 75 17.71 -19.93 -3.39
CA SER A 75 18.40 -18.93 -2.56
C SER A 75 17.43 -18.01 -1.84
N GLY A 76 16.36 -17.56 -2.52
CA GLY A 76 15.28 -16.78 -1.93
C GLY A 76 14.57 -17.53 -0.80
N LEU A 77 14.28 -18.83 -0.98
CA LEU A 77 13.68 -19.67 0.07
C LEU A 77 14.62 -19.84 1.26
N ILE A 78 15.91 -20.08 1.04
CA ILE A 78 16.92 -20.11 2.12
C ILE A 78 16.92 -18.78 2.88
N GLY A 79 16.89 -17.65 2.16
CA GLY A 79 16.77 -16.32 2.74
C GLY A 79 15.52 -16.18 3.63
N THR A 80 14.35 -16.61 3.16
CA THR A 80 13.12 -16.57 3.98
C THR A 80 13.18 -17.44 5.24
N VAL A 81 13.77 -18.64 5.13
CA VAL A 81 13.95 -19.54 6.27
C VAL A 81 14.90 -18.92 7.29
N TRP A 82 15.97 -18.27 6.83
CA TRP A 82 16.90 -17.54 7.71
C TRP A 82 16.24 -16.35 8.39
N ILE A 83 15.47 -15.53 7.65
CA ILE A 83 14.70 -14.42 8.23
C ILE A 83 13.78 -14.95 9.33
N HIS A 84 12.99 -16.00 9.05
CA HIS A 84 12.08 -16.57 10.03
C HIS A 84 12.83 -17.18 11.23
N GLY A 85 13.95 -17.87 10.99
CA GLY A 85 14.79 -18.45 12.02
C GLY A 85 15.37 -17.40 12.96
N ILE A 86 15.85 -16.26 12.42
CA ILE A 86 16.36 -15.14 13.22
C ILE A 86 15.24 -14.58 14.08
N VAL A 87 14.08 -14.27 13.49
CA VAL A 87 12.96 -13.64 14.21
C VAL A 87 12.39 -14.55 15.32
N THR A 88 12.39 -15.87 15.12
CA THR A 88 11.82 -16.82 16.08
C THR A 88 12.80 -17.27 17.15
N LYS A 89 14.10 -17.37 16.84
CA LYS A 89 15.13 -17.83 17.77
C LYS A 89 15.87 -16.70 18.48
N THR A 90 15.71 -15.45 18.05
CA THR A 90 16.38 -14.29 18.65
C THR A 90 15.37 -13.23 19.07
N HIS A 91 15.80 -12.28 19.92
CA HIS A 91 14.99 -11.12 20.30
C HIS A 91 15.05 -9.96 19.29
N LEU A 92 15.56 -10.22 18.07
CA LEU A 92 15.67 -9.19 17.04
C LEU A 92 14.32 -8.89 16.40
N LYS A 93 14.10 -7.60 16.09
CA LYS A 93 12.92 -7.15 15.34
C LYS A 93 12.97 -7.69 13.91
N THR A 94 11.81 -7.91 13.32
CA THR A 94 11.67 -8.38 11.93
C THR A 94 12.42 -7.48 10.94
N ASP A 95 12.35 -6.16 11.12
CA ASP A 95 13.07 -5.20 10.26
C ASP A 95 14.60 -5.38 10.33
N THR A 96 15.13 -5.69 11.51
CA THR A 96 16.56 -5.97 11.70
C THR A 96 16.97 -7.27 11.01
N ALA A 97 16.15 -8.31 11.12
CA ALA A 97 16.40 -9.58 10.44
C ALA A 97 16.37 -9.42 8.90
N LEU A 98 15.40 -8.66 8.38
CA LEU A 98 15.30 -8.32 6.96
C LEU A 98 16.54 -7.56 6.48
N GLY A 99 16.96 -6.52 7.20
CA GLY A 99 18.13 -5.71 6.85
C GLY A 99 19.46 -6.49 6.91
N LEU A 100 19.60 -7.42 7.86
CA LEU A 100 20.78 -8.28 7.97
C LEU A 100 20.88 -9.23 6.78
N ILE A 101 19.78 -9.90 6.44
CA ILE A 101 19.74 -10.86 5.33
C ILE A 101 19.93 -10.15 3.99
N LEU A 102 19.27 -9.02 3.80
CA LEU A 102 19.50 -8.13 2.66
C LEU A 102 21.00 -7.82 2.48
N SER A 103 21.65 -7.28 3.51
CA SER A 103 23.06 -6.87 3.42
C SER A 103 24.01 -8.05 3.15
N LEU A 104 23.78 -9.19 3.81
CA LEU A 104 24.64 -10.36 3.70
C LEU A 104 24.53 -11.03 2.33
N PHE A 105 23.31 -11.28 1.86
CA PHE A 105 23.09 -11.91 0.56
C PHE A 105 23.44 -10.97 -0.59
N PHE A 106 23.17 -9.67 -0.46
CA PHE A 106 23.55 -8.71 -1.48
C PHE A 106 25.08 -8.62 -1.61
N GLY A 107 25.81 -8.46 -0.50
CA GLY A 107 27.28 -8.44 -0.52
C GLY A 107 27.89 -9.73 -1.07
N PHE A 108 27.33 -10.88 -0.71
CA PHE A 108 27.76 -12.17 -1.24
C PHE A 108 27.45 -12.32 -2.74
N GLY A 109 26.24 -11.96 -3.17
CA GLY A 109 25.81 -12.01 -4.57
C GLY A 109 26.65 -11.10 -5.46
N GLU A 110 26.90 -9.86 -5.03
CA GLU A 110 27.77 -8.92 -5.74
C GLU A 110 29.22 -9.39 -5.80
N LEU A 111 29.73 -10.06 -4.75
CA LEU A 111 31.06 -10.67 -4.78
C LEU A 111 31.16 -11.78 -5.85
N VAL A 112 30.17 -12.67 -5.92
CA VAL A 112 30.13 -13.73 -6.93
C VAL A 112 29.96 -13.13 -8.34
N LEU A 113 29.08 -12.14 -8.50
CA LEU A 113 28.89 -11.43 -9.78
C LEU A 113 30.19 -10.71 -10.22
N SER A 114 30.88 -10.03 -9.31
CA SER A 114 32.15 -9.36 -9.59
C SER A 114 33.26 -10.34 -9.99
N TYR A 115 33.28 -11.53 -9.37
CA TYR A 115 34.18 -12.60 -9.77
C TYR A 115 33.84 -13.12 -11.18
N LEU A 116 32.56 -13.37 -11.45
CA LEU A 116 32.10 -13.81 -12.76
C LEU A 116 32.47 -12.79 -13.85
N LYS A 117 32.19 -11.49 -13.65
CA LYS A 117 32.48 -10.41 -14.63
C LYS A 117 33.95 -10.33 -15.07
N LYS A 118 34.89 -10.86 -14.28
CA LYS A 118 36.33 -10.93 -14.64
C LYS A 118 36.66 -12.11 -15.57
N GLN A 119 35.78 -13.10 -15.70
CA GLN A 119 35.91 -14.19 -16.66
C GLN A 119 35.33 -13.78 -18.02
N PRO A 120 35.97 -14.17 -19.14
CA PRO A 120 35.57 -13.75 -20.49
C PRO A 120 34.15 -14.21 -20.89
N ASP A 121 33.60 -15.26 -20.26
CA ASP A 121 32.24 -15.77 -20.54
C ASP A 121 31.10 -14.99 -19.86
N ALA A 122 31.38 -14.20 -18.82
CA ALA A 122 30.34 -13.63 -17.96
C ALA A 122 29.67 -12.37 -18.51
N ASN A 123 30.38 -11.54 -19.28
CA ASN A 123 29.76 -10.41 -19.99
C ASN A 123 28.68 -10.87 -20.98
N GLN A 124 28.68 -12.15 -21.38
CA GLN A 124 27.69 -12.72 -22.28
C GLN A 124 26.55 -13.48 -21.58
N ALA A 125 26.55 -13.56 -20.25
CA ALA A 125 25.52 -14.30 -19.51
C ALA A 125 24.25 -13.48 -19.25
N GLY A 126 24.26 -12.16 -19.53
CA GLY A 126 23.07 -11.32 -19.44
C GLY A 126 22.53 -11.15 -18.02
N LEU A 127 23.36 -11.36 -16.98
CA LEU A 127 22.95 -11.23 -15.58
C LEU A 127 22.50 -9.80 -15.22
N ASP A 128 23.04 -8.78 -15.91
CA ASP A 128 22.60 -7.39 -15.72
C ASP A 128 21.11 -7.19 -16.09
N LYS A 129 20.54 -8.06 -16.94
CA LYS A 129 19.10 -8.04 -17.26
C LYS A 129 18.22 -8.36 -16.04
N TYR A 130 18.70 -9.19 -15.12
CA TYR A 130 17.97 -9.49 -13.87
C TYR A 130 18.11 -8.37 -12.83
N LEU A 131 19.22 -7.63 -12.86
CA LEU A 131 19.43 -6.48 -11.97
C LEU A 131 18.51 -5.32 -12.35
N PHE A 132 18.48 -4.96 -13.64
CA PHE A 132 17.76 -3.77 -14.13
C PHE A 132 16.36 -4.07 -14.70
N GLY A 133 16.05 -5.34 -14.96
CA GLY A 133 14.81 -5.76 -15.60
C GLY A 133 14.80 -5.44 -17.10
N GLN A 134 14.29 -6.37 -17.91
CA GLN A 134 14.04 -6.14 -19.32
C GLN A 134 12.74 -6.83 -19.72
N ALA A 135 11.60 -6.17 -19.56
CA ALA A 135 10.31 -6.74 -19.98
C ALA A 135 10.29 -7.07 -21.49
N ALA A 136 11.10 -6.39 -22.30
CA ALA A 136 11.26 -6.69 -23.73
C ALA A 136 11.80 -8.10 -24.04
N THR A 137 12.36 -8.81 -23.06
CA THR A 137 12.83 -10.19 -23.25
C THR A 137 11.77 -11.24 -22.91
N LEU A 138 10.54 -10.83 -22.56
CA LEU A 138 9.45 -11.75 -22.26
C LEU A 138 9.03 -12.53 -23.50
N VAL A 139 8.98 -13.86 -23.37
CA VAL A 139 8.48 -14.78 -24.38
C VAL A 139 7.14 -15.36 -23.94
N GLU A 140 6.35 -15.92 -24.86
CA GLU A 140 5.06 -16.55 -24.52
C GLU A 140 5.17 -17.64 -23.44
N SER A 141 6.28 -18.39 -23.42
CA SER A 141 6.55 -19.39 -22.38
C SER A 141 6.60 -18.78 -20.99
N ASP A 142 7.19 -17.59 -20.85
CA ASP A 142 7.33 -16.90 -19.57
C ASP A 142 5.98 -16.36 -19.10
N VAL A 143 5.19 -15.82 -20.03
CA VAL A 143 3.83 -15.36 -19.75
C VAL A 143 2.94 -16.54 -19.34
N MET A 144 3.05 -17.69 -20.02
CA MET A 144 2.30 -18.88 -19.66
C MET A 144 2.68 -19.40 -18.27
N LEU A 145 3.97 -19.37 -17.91
CA LEU A 145 4.44 -19.67 -16.56
C LEU A 145 3.83 -18.69 -15.54
N MET A 146 3.85 -17.38 -15.82
CA MET A 146 3.21 -16.37 -14.97
C MET A 146 1.71 -16.62 -14.78
N VAL A 147 0.98 -16.98 -15.84
CA VAL A 147 -0.45 -17.33 -15.78
C VAL A 147 -0.67 -18.53 -14.87
N ILE A 148 0.09 -19.61 -15.07
CA ILE A 148 -0.04 -20.84 -14.29
C ILE A 148 0.24 -20.56 -12.81
N VAL A 149 1.34 -19.86 -12.50
CA VAL A 149 1.71 -19.55 -11.12
C VAL A 149 0.71 -18.60 -10.47
N THR A 150 0.23 -17.59 -11.20
CA THR A 150 -0.81 -16.68 -10.69
C THR A 150 -2.12 -17.43 -10.44
N GLY A 151 -2.52 -18.33 -11.34
CA GLY A 151 -3.70 -19.16 -11.19
C GLY A 151 -3.61 -20.09 -9.98
N ILE A 152 -2.48 -20.78 -9.80
CA ILE A 152 -2.23 -21.64 -8.63
C ILE A 152 -2.22 -20.80 -7.35
N SER A 153 -1.53 -19.66 -7.34
CA SER A 153 -1.46 -18.78 -6.17
C SER A 153 -2.84 -18.25 -5.77
N LEU A 154 -3.64 -17.82 -6.75
CA LEU A 154 -5.01 -17.37 -6.55
C LEU A 154 -5.90 -18.51 -6.03
N ALA A 155 -5.82 -19.71 -6.63
CA ALA A 155 -6.60 -20.87 -6.21
C ALA A 155 -6.29 -21.27 -4.76
N VAL A 156 -5.01 -21.33 -4.40
CA VAL A 156 -4.58 -21.63 -3.04
C VAL A 156 -5.01 -20.51 -2.07
N MET A 157 -4.92 -19.24 -2.49
CA MET A 157 -5.40 -18.12 -1.68
C MET A 157 -6.90 -18.16 -1.42
N LEU A 158 -7.71 -18.54 -2.41
CA LEU A 158 -9.15 -18.69 -2.24
C LEU A 158 -9.50 -19.90 -1.36
N LEU A 159 -8.77 -21.01 -1.52
CA LEU A 159 -8.95 -22.22 -0.71
C LEU A 159 -8.62 -21.96 0.77
N PHE A 160 -7.50 -21.30 1.05
CA PHE A 160 -7.02 -20.98 2.40
C PHE A 160 -7.40 -19.55 2.85
N TRP A 161 -8.45 -18.97 2.29
CA TRP A 161 -8.82 -17.58 2.53
C TRP A 161 -9.10 -17.29 4.01
N LYS A 162 -9.76 -18.24 4.69
CA LYS A 162 -10.14 -18.11 6.11
C LYS A 162 -8.89 -18.16 6.99
N GLU A 163 -8.00 -19.09 6.69
CA GLU A 163 -6.74 -19.36 7.37
C GLU A 163 -5.78 -18.18 7.23
N PHE A 164 -5.62 -17.65 6.03
CA PHE A 164 -4.80 -16.47 5.76
C PHE A 164 -5.34 -15.23 6.48
N LYS A 165 -6.65 -15.00 6.42
CA LYS A 165 -7.29 -13.88 7.13
C LYS A 165 -7.05 -14.00 8.64
N LEU A 166 -7.30 -15.18 9.20
CA LEU A 166 -7.19 -15.41 10.63
C LEU A 166 -5.74 -15.26 11.12
N LEU A 167 -4.77 -15.82 10.39
CA LEU A 167 -3.34 -15.67 10.69
C LEU A 167 -2.88 -14.20 10.66
N LEU A 168 -3.39 -13.40 9.72
CA LEU A 168 -3.01 -11.98 9.59
C LEU A 168 -3.49 -11.11 10.76
N PHE A 169 -4.69 -11.38 11.28
CA PHE A 169 -5.30 -10.54 12.32
C PHE A 169 -5.07 -11.07 13.73
N ASP A 170 -5.02 -12.39 13.91
CA ASP A 170 -4.75 -13.01 15.21
C ASP A 170 -4.07 -14.39 15.07
N LYS A 171 -2.74 -14.38 15.08
CA LYS A 171 -1.90 -15.59 15.04
C LYS A 171 -2.08 -16.49 16.28
N ASN A 172 -2.41 -15.92 17.44
CA ASN A 172 -2.58 -16.69 18.66
C ASN A 172 -3.91 -17.44 18.62
N TYR A 173 -4.98 -16.77 18.21
CA TYR A 173 -6.28 -17.39 17.98
C TYR A 173 -6.25 -18.46 16.89
N ALA A 174 -5.44 -18.26 15.84
CA ALA A 174 -5.18 -19.31 14.85
C ALA A 174 -4.58 -20.58 15.46
N SER A 175 -3.64 -20.40 16.38
CA SER A 175 -2.96 -21.52 17.04
C SER A 175 -3.88 -22.24 18.02
N THR A 176 -4.78 -21.54 18.72
CA THR A 176 -5.75 -22.17 19.64
C THR A 176 -6.83 -22.95 18.90
N LEU A 177 -7.18 -22.55 17.67
CA LEU A 177 -8.08 -23.30 16.79
C LEU A 177 -7.45 -24.55 16.17
N GLY A 178 -6.17 -24.82 16.43
CA GLY A 178 -5.46 -26.00 15.91
C GLY A 178 -4.89 -25.83 14.50
N PHE A 179 -4.92 -24.62 13.92
CA PHE A 179 -4.27 -24.39 12.63
C PHE A 179 -2.75 -24.39 12.78
N ASN A 180 -2.06 -25.04 11.84
CA ASN A 180 -0.61 -25.00 11.77
C ASN A 180 -0.15 -23.64 11.20
N THR A 181 0.01 -22.66 12.08
CA THR A 181 0.40 -21.30 11.71
C THR A 181 1.73 -21.23 10.98
N ARG A 182 2.67 -22.15 11.25
CA ARG A 182 3.97 -22.22 10.55
C ARG A 182 3.80 -22.61 9.09
N PHE A 183 2.95 -23.59 8.81
CA PHE A 183 2.69 -24.03 7.44
C PHE A 183 2.02 -22.93 6.62
N ILE A 184 0.99 -22.29 7.18
CA ILE A 184 0.25 -21.21 6.52
C ILE A 184 1.15 -19.99 6.27
N ASP A 185 2.01 -19.65 7.24
CA ASP A 185 2.99 -18.57 7.09
C ASP A 185 4.06 -18.86 6.04
N GLY A 186 4.58 -20.10 6.02
CA GLY A 186 5.49 -20.59 5.00
C GLY A 186 4.87 -20.60 3.61
N LEU A 187 3.58 -20.93 3.49
CA LEU A 187 2.85 -20.94 2.22
C LEU A 187 2.73 -19.54 1.61
N ILE A 188 2.35 -18.53 2.41
CA ILE A 188 2.32 -17.13 1.95
C ILE A 188 3.72 -16.68 1.53
N SER A 189 4.72 -16.98 2.35
CA SER A 189 6.11 -16.59 2.07
C SER A 189 6.63 -17.24 0.80
N PHE A 190 6.32 -18.52 0.57
CA PHE A 190 6.67 -19.26 -0.64
C PHE A 190 6.08 -18.60 -1.89
N PHE A 191 4.79 -18.26 -1.90
CA PHE A 191 4.18 -17.58 -3.04
C PHE A 191 4.77 -16.18 -3.28
N ILE A 192 5.11 -15.45 -2.22
CA ILE A 192 5.78 -14.15 -2.35
C ILE A 192 7.15 -14.33 -3.00
N VAL A 193 7.97 -15.28 -2.54
CA VAL A 193 9.27 -15.58 -3.15
C VAL A 193 9.10 -15.97 -4.61
N LEU A 194 8.14 -16.86 -4.91
CA LEU A 194 7.88 -17.32 -6.26
C LEU A 194 7.48 -16.16 -7.19
N ALA A 195 6.60 -15.27 -6.75
CA ALA A 195 6.23 -14.08 -7.51
C ALA A 195 7.39 -13.11 -7.72
N ILE A 196 8.25 -12.94 -6.70
CA ILE A 196 9.47 -12.12 -6.82
C ILE A 196 10.37 -12.69 -7.90
N VAL A 197 10.70 -14.00 -7.82
CA VAL A 197 11.62 -14.68 -8.73
C VAL A 197 11.16 -14.58 -10.19
N ILE A 198 9.87 -14.80 -10.44
CA ILE A 198 9.29 -14.70 -11.79
C ILE A 198 9.31 -13.24 -12.30
N GLY A 199 9.09 -12.28 -11.42
CA GLY A 199 9.13 -10.86 -11.78
C GLY A 199 10.53 -10.27 -11.96
N LEU A 200 11.58 -10.91 -11.43
CA LEU A 200 12.96 -10.43 -11.53
C LEU A 200 13.38 -10.14 -12.97
N GLN A 201 12.97 -10.97 -13.93
CA GLN A 201 13.31 -10.76 -15.35
C GLN A 201 12.61 -9.55 -15.96
N THR A 202 11.37 -9.29 -15.52
CA THR A 202 10.51 -8.26 -16.12
C THR A 202 10.85 -6.87 -15.60
N VAL A 203 10.94 -6.73 -14.27
CA VAL A 203 11.06 -5.42 -13.60
C VAL A 203 12.44 -5.21 -13.02
N GLY A 204 13.16 -6.29 -12.68
CA GLY A 204 14.50 -6.22 -12.09
C GLY A 204 14.48 -6.26 -10.56
N VAL A 205 15.56 -6.76 -9.97
CA VAL A 205 15.72 -6.95 -8.51
C VAL A 205 15.36 -5.70 -7.71
N VAL A 206 15.89 -4.54 -8.10
CA VAL A 206 15.72 -3.28 -7.35
C VAL A 206 14.26 -2.81 -7.36
N LEU A 207 13.58 -3.00 -8.48
CA LEU A 207 12.24 -2.47 -8.73
C LEU A 207 11.13 -3.45 -8.36
N MET A 208 11.46 -4.73 -8.15
CA MET A 208 10.51 -5.74 -7.70
C MET A 208 9.93 -5.44 -6.33
N SER A 209 10.71 -4.87 -5.42
CA SER A 209 10.22 -4.44 -4.09
C SER A 209 9.12 -3.38 -4.22
N ALA A 210 9.30 -2.42 -5.13
CA ALA A 210 8.31 -1.38 -5.41
C ALA A 210 7.05 -1.96 -6.06
N MET A 211 7.18 -2.87 -7.04
CA MET A 211 6.02 -3.54 -7.66
C MET A 211 5.21 -4.38 -6.68
N LEU A 212 5.86 -5.02 -5.71
CA LEU A 212 5.17 -5.77 -4.65
C LEU A 212 4.44 -4.82 -3.68
N LEU A 213 5.07 -3.71 -3.30
CA LEU A 213 4.59 -2.88 -2.18
C LEU A 213 3.67 -1.73 -2.61
N ALA A 214 3.96 -1.04 -3.71
CA ALA A 214 3.24 0.15 -4.17
C ALA A 214 1.73 -0.10 -4.40
N PRO A 215 1.30 -1.06 -5.24
CA PRO A 215 -0.13 -1.29 -5.48
C PRO A 215 -0.88 -1.73 -4.21
N ALA A 216 -0.23 -2.49 -3.33
CA ALA A 216 -0.78 -2.90 -2.04
C ALA A 216 -0.95 -1.72 -1.07
N ALA A 217 0.05 -0.84 -1.02
CA ALA A 217 0.00 0.38 -0.21
C ALA A 217 -1.09 1.35 -0.72
N ALA A 218 -1.22 1.50 -2.04
CA ALA A 218 -2.30 2.27 -2.66
C ALA A 218 -3.67 1.71 -2.25
N ALA A 219 -3.92 0.42 -2.47
CA ALA A 219 -5.18 -0.23 -2.15
C ALA A 219 -5.55 -0.13 -0.66
N ARG A 220 -4.56 -0.23 0.24
CA ARG A 220 -4.78 -0.10 1.68
C ARG A 220 -5.35 1.25 2.11
N GLN A 221 -5.17 2.31 1.32
CA GLN A 221 -5.77 3.61 1.60
C GLN A 221 -7.26 3.65 1.27
N TRP A 222 -7.73 2.90 0.28
CA TRP A 222 -9.13 2.95 -0.17
C TRP A 222 -10.07 2.08 0.66
N THR A 223 -9.56 1.05 1.33
CA THR A 223 -10.41 0.08 2.01
C THR A 223 -9.85 -0.46 3.33
N ASN A 224 -10.77 -0.79 4.24
CA ASN A 224 -10.47 -1.47 5.49
C ASN A 224 -10.70 -2.99 5.42
N SER A 225 -11.32 -3.50 4.35
CA SER A 225 -11.57 -4.94 4.16
C SER A 225 -10.43 -5.61 3.39
N LEU A 226 -9.93 -6.74 3.91
CA LEU A 226 -8.86 -7.54 3.28
C LEU A 226 -9.23 -7.98 1.86
N GLY A 227 -10.46 -8.44 1.64
CA GLY A 227 -10.91 -8.92 0.32
C GLY A 227 -10.87 -7.82 -0.73
N MET A 228 -11.42 -6.65 -0.39
CA MET A 228 -11.40 -5.51 -1.28
C MET A 228 -9.98 -4.97 -1.48
N MET A 229 -9.13 -5.05 -0.45
CA MET A 229 -7.72 -4.61 -0.55
C MET A 229 -6.96 -5.47 -1.56
N VAL A 230 -7.11 -6.79 -1.49
CA VAL A 230 -6.47 -7.72 -2.43
C VAL A 230 -6.93 -7.47 -3.87
N LEU A 231 -8.24 -7.29 -4.08
CA LEU A 231 -8.80 -7.01 -5.40
C LEU A 231 -8.30 -5.67 -5.96
N LEU A 232 -8.37 -4.60 -5.16
CA LEU A 232 -7.89 -3.27 -5.58
C LEU A 232 -6.38 -3.26 -5.84
N ALA A 233 -5.59 -3.97 -5.04
CA ALA A 233 -4.15 -4.04 -5.23
C ALA A 233 -3.81 -4.79 -6.53
N ALA A 234 -4.50 -5.89 -6.82
CA ALA A 234 -4.33 -6.60 -8.09
C ALA A 234 -4.71 -5.71 -9.28
N VAL A 235 -5.80 -4.96 -9.18
CA VAL A 235 -6.26 -4.02 -10.23
C VAL A 235 -5.25 -2.89 -10.43
N PHE A 236 -4.77 -2.24 -9.37
CA PHE A 236 -3.75 -1.19 -9.47
C PHE A 236 -2.43 -1.70 -10.01
N GLY A 237 -2.00 -2.90 -9.60
CA GLY A 237 -0.80 -3.53 -10.14
C GLY A 237 -0.94 -3.84 -11.63
N MET A 238 -2.07 -4.44 -12.03
CA MET A 238 -2.39 -4.72 -13.44
C MET A 238 -2.37 -3.45 -14.28
N PHE A 239 -3.06 -2.39 -13.86
CA PHE A 239 -3.05 -1.12 -14.57
C PHE A 239 -1.65 -0.47 -14.61
N SER A 240 -0.87 -0.59 -13.54
CA SER A 240 0.52 -0.10 -13.55
C SER A 240 1.38 -0.81 -14.59
N GLY A 241 1.20 -2.13 -14.75
CA GLY A 241 1.85 -2.92 -15.80
C GLY A 241 1.41 -2.49 -17.20
N VAL A 242 0.09 -2.39 -17.44
CA VAL A 242 -0.47 -2.02 -18.75
C VAL A 242 -0.07 -0.59 -19.17
N PHE A 243 -0.32 0.40 -18.31
CA PHE A 243 0.03 1.79 -18.61
C PHE A 243 1.54 1.99 -18.68
N GLY A 244 2.31 1.31 -17.82
CA GLY A 244 3.76 1.37 -17.86
C GLY A 244 4.33 0.83 -19.17
N THR A 245 3.83 -0.31 -19.65
CA THR A 245 4.22 -0.85 -20.95
C THR A 245 3.76 0.05 -22.10
N ALA A 246 2.55 0.59 -22.06
CA ALA A 246 2.04 1.49 -23.11
C ALA A 246 2.86 2.78 -23.24
N ILE A 247 3.24 3.40 -22.11
CA ILE A 247 4.10 4.59 -22.10
C ILE A 247 5.49 4.23 -22.61
N SER A 248 6.06 3.11 -22.14
CA SER A 248 7.38 2.66 -22.56
C SER A 248 7.45 2.31 -24.06
N ALA A 249 6.37 1.82 -24.64
CA ALA A 249 6.28 1.52 -26.08
C ALA A 249 6.13 2.78 -26.95
N SER A 250 5.58 3.86 -26.39
CA SER A 250 5.35 5.11 -27.12
C SER A 250 6.61 5.97 -27.28
N TYR A 251 7.62 5.75 -26.44
CA TYR A 251 8.87 6.51 -26.44
C TYR A 251 10.08 5.59 -26.63
N ASN A 252 10.92 5.88 -27.63
CA ASN A 252 12.15 5.14 -27.86
C ASN A 252 13.12 5.27 -26.66
N ASN A 253 13.81 4.17 -26.31
CA ASN A 253 14.83 4.06 -25.25
C ASN A 253 14.34 4.19 -23.79
N LEU A 254 13.05 4.02 -23.50
CA LEU A 254 12.62 3.85 -22.11
C LEU A 254 12.69 2.37 -21.68
N SER A 255 13.27 2.12 -20.50
CA SER A 255 13.20 0.80 -19.88
C SER A 255 11.83 0.60 -19.25
N THR A 256 11.17 -0.50 -19.61
CA THR A 256 9.81 -0.84 -19.18
C THR A 256 9.69 -0.96 -17.66
N GLY A 257 10.67 -1.58 -16.98
CA GLY A 257 10.64 -1.80 -15.52
C GLY A 257 10.50 -0.50 -14.71
N PRO A 258 11.43 0.46 -14.87
CA PRO A 258 11.36 1.77 -14.20
C PRO A 258 10.06 2.53 -14.50
N VAL A 259 9.58 2.51 -15.75
CA VAL A 259 8.34 3.21 -16.14
C VAL A 259 7.13 2.61 -15.41
N ILE A 260 7.04 1.28 -15.33
CA ILE A 260 5.96 0.59 -14.61
C ILE A 260 5.96 1.00 -13.12
N VAL A 261 7.12 1.12 -12.48
CA VAL A 261 7.22 1.58 -11.09
C VAL A 261 6.84 3.05 -10.93
N LEU A 262 7.24 3.93 -11.84
CA LEU A 262 6.83 5.34 -11.81
C LEU A 262 5.32 5.50 -11.93
N VAL A 263 4.69 4.72 -12.82
CA VAL A 263 3.23 4.69 -12.94
C VAL A 263 2.57 4.20 -11.64
N ALA A 264 3.09 3.13 -11.03
CA ALA A 264 2.60 2.67 -9.73
C ALA A 264 2.77 3.74 -8.63
N ALA A 265 3.89 4.47 -8.63
CA ALA A 265 4.13 5.57 -7.69
C ALA A 265 3.11 6.71 -7.87
N VAL A 266 2.71 7.02 -9.11
CA VAL A 266 1.63 7.98 -9.39
C VAL A 266 0.30 7.48 -8.83
N PHE A 267 -0.06 6.21 -9.03
CA PHE A 267 -1.27 5.63 -8.42
C PHE A 267 -1.25 5.69 -6.90
N VAL A 268 -0.09 5.44 -6.29
CA VAL A 268 0.12 5.57 -4.85
C VAL A 268 -0.08 7.03 -4.40
N ALA A 269 0.54 8.00 -5.08
CA ALA A 269 0.41 9.41 -4.76
C ALA A 269 -1.05 9.88 -4.85
N ILE A 270 -1.76 9.52 -5.91
CA ILE A 270 -3.19 9.80 -6.07
C ILE A 270 -3.99 9.16 -4.92
N SER A 271 -3.69 7.90 -4.58
CA SER A 271 -4.38 7.20 -3.49
C SER A 271 -4.16 7.86 -2.12
N PHE A 272 -2.96 8.37 -1.84
CA PHE A 272 -2.67 9.10 -0.60
C PHE A 272 -3.37 10.45 -0.51
N ILE A 273 -3.53 11.14 -1.65
CA ILE A 273 -4.16 12.45 -1.71
C ILE A 273 -5.69 12.32 -1.61
N PHE A 274 -6.28 11.41 -2.39
CA PHE A 274 -7.72 11.30 -2.61
C PHE A 274 -8.44 10.21 -1.80
N SER A 275 -7.74 9.42 -0.98
CA SER A 275 -8.42 8.39 -0.18
C SER A 275 -9.47 9.00 0.78
N PRO A 276 -10.73 8.53 0.78
CA PRO A 276 -11.79 9.10 1.61
C PRO A 276 -11.63 8.82 3.11
N GLY A 277 -10.98 7.71 3.49
CA GLY A 277 -10.84 7.30 4.90
C GLY A 277 -9.53 7.73 5.56
N ARG A 278 -8.43 7.77 4.80
CA ARG A 278 -7.07 8.05 5.30
C ARG A 278 -6.34 9.13 4.51
N GLY A 279 -6.93 9.62 3.43
CA GLY A 279 -6.32 10.64 2.59
C GLY A 279 -6.18 11.97 3.31
N ILE A 280 -5.10 12.67 2.98
CA ILE A 280 -4.71 13.92 3.65
C ILE A 280 -5.79 14.99 3.42
N LEU A 281 -6.33 15.07 2.19
CA LEU A 281 -7.36 16.04 1.82
C LEU A 281 -8.65 15.85 2.61
N PHE A 282 -9.23 14.64 2.60
CA PHE A 282 -10.49 14.38 3.30
C PHE A 282 -10.34 14.47 4.81
N LYS A 283 -9.18 14.09 5.36
CA LYS A 283 -8.86 14.33 6.77
C LYS A 283 -8.83 15.82 7.09
N GLN A 284 -8.17 16.63 6.26
CA GLN A 284 -8.06 18.07 6.48
C GLN A 284 -9.42 18.77 6.32
N ILE A 285 -10.24 18.39 5.32
CA ILE A 285 -11.60 18.90 5.15
C ILE A 285 -12.47 18.54 6.37
N ARG A 286 -12.41 17.29 6.84
CA ARG A 286 -13.14 16.85 8.04
C ARG A 286 -12.68 17.59 9.29
N LEU A 287 -11.38 17.83 9.45
CA LEU A 287 -10.84 18.60 10.57
C LEU A 287 -11.29 20.07 10.52
N ILE A 288 -11.29 20.71 9.35
CA ILE A 288 -11.77 22.08 9.18
C ILE A 288 -13.27 22.15 9.49
N ARG A 289 -14.08 21.21 8.98
CA ARG A 289 -15.51 21.14 9.27
C ARG A 289 -15.79 20.93 10.75
N ASN A 290 -15.07 19.99 11.38
CA ASN A 290 -15.19 19.74 12.83
C ASN A 290 -14.77 20.95 13.65
N ARG A 291 -13.70 21.68 13.26
CA ARG A 291 -13.29 22.92 13.93
C ARG A 291 -14.37 24.00 13.83
N ARG A 292 -14.94 24.21 12.65
CA ARG A 292 -16.05 25.17 12.45
C ARG A 292 -17.29 24.80 13.26
N ASP A 293 -17.67 23.53 13.28
CA ASP A 293 -18.79 23.05 14.11
C ASP A 293 -18.51 23.21 15.60
N LEU A 294 -17.26 22.99 16.05
CA LEU A 294 -16.86 23.21 17.44
C LEU A 294 -16.87 24.69 17.83
N GLU A 295 -16.37 25.59 16.97
CA GLU A 295 -16.43 27.04 17.19
C GLU A 295 -17.87 27.54 17.29
N LEU A 296 -18.74 27.04 16.42
CA LEU A 296 -20.17 27.33 16.42
C LEU A 296 -20.83 26.84 17.72
N LYS A 297 -20.59 25.59 18.13
CA LYS A 297 -21.13 25.03 19.39
C LYS A 297 -20.58 25.74 20.64
N LYS A 298 -19.30 26.10 20.67
CA LYS A 298 -18.69 26.88 21.77
C LYS A 298 -19.31 28.26 21.90
N THR A 299 -19.57 28.93 20.78
CA THR A 299 -20.21 30.24 20.77
C THR A 299 -21.64 30.13 21.29
N LEU A 300 -22.42 29.16 20.81
CA LEU A 300 -23.77 28.89 21.31
C LEU A 300 -23.79 28.55 22.80
N TYR A 301 -22.86 27.73 23.26
CA TYR A 301 -22.71 27.39 24.69
C TYR A 301 -22.40 28.62 25.55
N PHE A 302 -21.50 29.49 25.08
CA PHE A 302 -21.19 30.74 25.78
C PHE A 302 -22.40 31.67 25.84
N MET A 303 -23.18 31.75 24.77
CA MET A 303 -24.44 32.51 24.71
C MET A 303 -25.49 31.95 25.68
N TYR A 304 -25.63 30.63 25.76
CA TYR A 304 -26.50 29.97 26.74
C TYR A 304 -26.13 30.33 28.19
N GLY A 305 -24.85 30.27 28.57
CA GLY A 305 -24.43 30.62 29.93
C GLY A 305 -24.65 32.09 30.32
N ILE A 306 -24.88 32.98 29.35
CA ILE A 306 -25.31 34.37 29.60
C ILE A 306 -26.82 34.40 29.83
N VAL A 307 -27.59 33.72 28.97
CA VAL A 307 -29.07 33.73 28.99
C VAL A 307 -29.65 32.95 30.16
N GLU A 308 -29.04 31.84 30.59
CA GLU A 308 -29.48 31.02 31.73
C GLU A 308 -29.59 31.82 33.05
N LYS A 309 -28.88 32.95 33.15
CA LYS A 309 -28.92 33.84 34.33
C LYS A 309 -30.07 34.84 34.29
N HIS A 310 -30.93 34.80 33.27
CA HIS A 310 -32.04 35.71 33.06
C HIS A 310 -33.37 34.95 33.01
N GLU A 311 -34.44 35.58 33.50
CA GLU A 311 -35.79 34.99 33.47
C GLU A 311 -36.39 34.95 32.04
N ASP A 312 -35.90 35.82 31.13
CA ASP A 312 -36.33 35.90 29.74
C ASP A 312 -35.23 35.43 28.78
N ILE A 313 -35.54 34.35 28.04
CA ILE A 313 -34.65 33.69 27.08
C ILE A 313 -34.39 34.57 25.85
N SER A 314 -35.39 35.36 25.44
CA SER A 314 -35.36 36.17 24.21
C SER A 314 -34.78 37.56 24.42
N ARG A 315 -34.22 37.84 25.60
CA ARG A 315 -33.66 39.16 25.92
C ARG A 315 -32.52 39.53 24.95
N PRO A 316 -32.53 40.74 24.37
CA PRO A 316 -31.44 41.19 23.50
C PRO A 316 -30.17 41.49 24.30
N HIS A 317 -29.04 41.02 23.78
CA HIS A 317 -27.69 41.20 24.34
C HIS A 317 -26.76 41.78 23.29
N ALA A 318 -25.89 42.71 23.69
CA ALA A 318 -24.95 43.33 22.76
C ALA A 318 -23.94 42.32 22.20
N ILE A 319 -23.72 42.34 20.88
CA ILE A 319 -22.71 41.50 20.19
C ILE A 319 -21.30 41.76 20.74
N ARG A 320 -21.04 42.95 21.29
CA ARG A 320 -19.75 43.31 21.91
C ARG A 320 -19.37 42.38 23.07
N ILE A 321 -20.32 41.74 23.75
CA ILE A 321 -20.06 40.79 24.84
C ILE A 321 -19.35 39.53 24.33
N LEU A 322 -19.56 39.18 23.05
CA LEU A 322 -18.91 38.04 22.40
C LEU A 322 -17.47 38.36 21.96
N ASN A 323 -17.09 39.66 21.90
CA ASN A 323 -15.74 40.07 21.53
C ASN A 323 -14.75 39.67 22.62
N GLY A 324 -13.82 38.76 22.29
CA GLY A 324 -12.81 38.25 23.23
C GLY A 324 -12.99 36.76 23.57
N PHE A 325 -14.12 36.14 23.21
CA PHE A 325 -14.32 34.71 23.37
C PHE A 325 -13.60 33.90 22.27
N GLN A 326 -12.77 32.93 22.67
CA GLN A 326 -12.09 32.02 21.74
C GLN A 326 -13.10 31.03 21.11
N GLY A 327 -13.66 31.43 19.99
CA GLY A 327 -14.68 30.69 19.23
C GLY A 327 -15.65 31.61 18.48
N TYR A 328 -15.74 32.87 18.89
CA TYR A 328 -16.56 33.87 18.23
C TYR A 328 -15.87 34.44 16.98
N THR A 329 -16.58 34.38 15.84
CA THR A 329 -16.26 35.10 14.61
C THR A 329 -17.55 35.64 14.00
N LYS A 330 -17.48 36.69 13.15
CA LYS A 330 -18.67 37.18 12.44
C LYS A 330 -19.34 36.07 11.60
N GLY A 331 -18.54 35.13 11.08
CA GLY A 331 -19.03 33.98 10.33
C GLY A 331 -19.77 32.95 11.19
N THR A 332 -19.36 32.73 12.44
CA THR A 332 -20.10 31.84 13.36
C THR A 332 -21.44 32.45 13.78
N LEU A 333 -21.49 33.77 14.00
CA LEU A 333 -22.73 34.47 14.31
C LEU A 333 -23.75 34.38 13.15
N SER A 334 -23.31 34.63 11.91
CA SER A 334 -24.16 34.43 10.73
C SER A 334 -24.66 33.00 10.62
N ALA A 335 -23.79 32.01 10.82
CA ALA A 335 -24.17 30.60 10.74
C ALA A 335 -25.13 30.15 11.85
N LEU A 336 -25.08 30.79 13.03
CA LEU A 336 -26.05 30.56 14.11
C LEU A 336 -27.43 31.15 13.74
N ALA A 337 -27.45 32.32 13.11
CA ALA A 337 -28.68 32.96 12.65
C ALA A 337 -29.31 32.19 11.48
N ASP A 338 -28.51 31.70 10.53
CA ASP A 338 -28.98 30.86 9.41
C ASP A 338 -29.61 29.55 9.88
N LYS A 339 -29.19 29.05 11.05
CA LYS A 339 -29.76 27.87 11.72
C LYS A 339 -30.96 28.19 12.62
N HIS A 340 -31.41 29.44 12.66
CA HIS A 340 -32.51 29.90 13.52
C HIS A 340 -32.27 29.71 15.03
N TRP A 341 -31.02 29.53 15.47
CA TRP A 341 -30.68 29.40 16.90
C TRP A 341 -30.54 30.75 17.60
N ILE A 342 -30.33 31.81 16.83
CA ILE A 342 -30.26 33.18 17.32
C ILE A 342 -30.99 34.12 16.36
N THR A 343 -31.51 35.23 16.89
CA THR A 343 -32.00 36.35 16.10
C THR A 343 -31.09 37.55 16.28
N ILE A 344 -30.68 38.18 15.18
CA ILE A 344 -29.81 39.37 15.19
C ILE A 344 -30.65 40.59 14.85
N GLN A 345 -30.68 41.58 15.75
CA GLN A 345 -31.35 42.87 15.53
C GLN A 345 -30.35 44.00 15.79
N GLY A 346 -29.90 44.67 14.73
CA GLY A 346 -28.93 45.77 14.84
C GLY A 346 -27.58 45.31 15.40
N GLN A 347 -27.22 45.80 16.60
CA GLN A 347 -25.99 45.41 17.30
C GLN A 347 -26.22 44.38 18.41
N ASP A 348 -27.44 43.86 18.52
CA ASP A 348 -27.85 42.95 19.56
C ASP A 348 -28.22 41.58 18.98
N TRP A 349 -28.01 40.54 19.79
CA TRP A 349 -28.42 39.16 19.52
C TRP A 349 -29.39 38.70 20.62
N SER A 350 -30.32 37.83 20.26
CA SER A 350 -31.21 37.12 21.19
C SER A 350 -31.19 35.64 20.86
N LEU A 351 -31.31 34.79 21.88
CA LEU A 351 -31.40 33.34 21.70
C LEU A 351 -32.85 32.98 21.37
N THR A 352 -33.07 32.06 20.43
CA THR A 352 -34.40 31.51 20.18
C THR A 352 -34.68 30.34 21.13
N GLU A 353 -35.95 29.94 21.29
CA GLU A 353 -36.31 28.73 22.05
C GLU A 353 -35.59 27.48 21.50
N GLU A 354 -35.54 27.32 20.18
CA GLU A 354 -34.83 26.22 19.51
C GLU A 354 -33.31 26.26 19.79
N GLY A 355 -32.71 27.46 19.78
CA GLY A 355 -31.31 27.66 20.14
C GLY A 355 -31.02 27.35 21.60
N PHE A 356 -31.95 27.69 22.50
CA PHE A 356 -31.87 27.40 23.93
C PHE A 356 -31.91 25.90 24.22
N GLU A 357 -32.89 25.18 23.69
CA GLU A 357 -32.99 23.72 23.86
C GLU A 357 -31.77 23.01 23.27
N THR A 358 -31.31 23.43 22.10
CA THR A 358 -30.11 22.87 21.46
C THR A 358 -28.86 23.10 22.31
N ALA A 359 -28.71 24.28 22.90
CA ALA A 359 -27.59 24.60 23.78
C ALA A 359 -27.66 23.85 25.12
N GLN A 360 -28.85 23.73 25.70
CA GLN A 360 -29.11 22.99 26.93
C GLN A 360 -28.79 21.50 26.75
N ASN A 361 -29.20 20.90 25.64
CA ASN A 361 -28.86 19.50 25.32
C ASN A 361 -27.33 19.30 25.19
N LEU A 362 -26.60 20.28 24.64
CA LEU A 362 -25.13 20.24 24.59
C LEU A 362 -24.47 20.40 25.97
N TYR A 363 -25.13 21.10 26.91
CA TYR A 363 -24.69 21.27 28.30
C TYR A 363 -24.86 19.96 29.09
N THR A 364 -26.06 19.38 29.07
CA THR A 364 -26.40 18.16 29.83
C THR A 364 -25.58 16.94 29.39
N THR A 365 -25.24 16.83 28.10
CA THR A 365 -24.46 15.70 27.57
C THR A 365 -22.98 15.72 28.01
N ASN A 366 -22.45 16.85 28.50
CA ASN A 366 -21.06 16.99 28.93
C ASN A 366 -20.85 16.92 30.46
N ILE A 367 -21.91 16.69 31.23
CA ILE A 367 -21.80 16.43 32.67
C ILE A 367 -21.87 14.91 32.87
N PRO A 368 -20.79 14.23 33.30
CA PRO A 368 -20.95 12.88 33.80
C PRO A 368 -21.88 12.95 35.02
N GLU A 369 -22.98 12.21 34.99
CA GLU A 369 -23.84 12.03 36.17
C GLU A 369 -22.96 11.64 37.35
N SER A 370 -22.93 12.53 38.35
CA SER A 370 -22.13 12.42 39.57
C SER A 370 -22.66 11.34 40.50
#